data_AF-M6Q9K4-F1
#
_entry.id   AF-M6Q9K4-F1
#
_cell.length_a   1.000
_cell.length_b   1.000
_cell.length_c   1.000
_cell.angle_alpha   90.00
_cell.angle_beta   90.00
_cell.angle_gamma   90.00
#
_symmetry.space_group_name_H-M   'P 1'
#
loop_
_entity.id
_entity.type
_entity.pdbx_description
1 polymer ?
#
loop_
_entity_poly.entity_id
_entity_poly.type
_entity_poly.pdbx_seq_one_letter_code
_entity_poly.pdbx_strand_id
1 'polypeptide(L)'
;MKKLRAIRSYYTDKINEQFGVDGAFLNDKRLGPAELGLLYNALYLRPQANYSVNELSQYTGNTATETNEILNNLNLFGYSEITHCKDPNKTESEQKWVIQDKIEKSIV
;
A
#
# COMPACT_ATOMS: atom_id res chain seq x y z
N MET A 1 -1.74 -4.24 21.95
CA MET A 1 -0.46 -4.96 21.69
C MET A 1 -0.65 -6.41 21.18
N LYS A 2 -1.42 -7.31 21.84
CA LYS A 2 -1.58 -8.70 21.37
C LYS A 2 -2.22 -8.85 19.97
N LYS A 3 -3.22 -8.02 19.63
CA LYS A 3 -3.94 -8.09 18.33
C LYS A 3 -3.07 -7.74 17.12
N LEU A 4 -2.24 -6.69 17.20
CA LEU A 4 -1.40 -6.26 16.08
C LEU A 4 -0.28 -7.26 15.77
N ARG A 5 0.28 -7.91 16.80
CA ARG A 5 1.25 -9.00 16.62
C ARG A 5 0.64 -10.18 15.87
N ALA A 6 -0.60 -10.55 16.19
CA ALA A 6 -1.31 -11.62 15.47
C ALA A 6 -1.56 -11.26 14.00
N ILE A 7 -1.94 -10.01 13.71
CA ILE A 7 -2.14 -9.53 12.34
C ILE A 7 -0.84 -9.56 11.53
N ARG A 8 0.28 -9.14 12.13
CA ARG A 8 1.59 -9.22 11.48
C ARG A 8 1.98 -10.66 11.20
N SER A 9 1.85 -11.56 12.19
CA SER A 9 2.10 -12.99 12.01
C SER A 9 1.25 -13.56 10.87
N TYR A 10 -0.03 -13.23 10.83
CA TYR A 10 -0.93 -13.66 9.76
C TYR A 10 -0.42 -13.26 8.37
N TYR A 11 0.00 -12.00 8.18
CA TYR A 11 0.53 -11.56 6.90
C TYR A 11 1.91 -12.15 6.61
N THR A 12 2.79 -12.32 7.61
CA THR A 12 4.07 -13.02 7.47
C THR A 12 3.85 -14.44 6.96
N ASP A 13 2.98 -15.20 7.62
CA ASP A 13 2.69 -16.59 7.25
C ASP A 13 2.12 -16.65 5.82
N LYS A 14 1.15 -15.78 5.49
CA LYS A 14 0.56 -15.72 4.14
C LYS A 14 1.59 -15.38 3.05
N ILE A 15 2.44 -14.38 3.30
CA ILE A 15 3.40 -13.94 2.30
C ILE A 15 4.48 -15.02 2.12
N ASN A 16 5.00 -15.58 3.21
CA ASN A 16 6.02 -16.61 3.16
C ASN A 16 5.50 -17.90 2.50
N GLU A 17 4.31 -18.37 2.89
CA GLU A 17 3.69 -19.57 2.31
C GLU A 17 3.47 -19.46 0.80
N GLN A 18 3.05 -18.28 0.32
CA GLN A 18 2.63 -18.11 -1.08
C GLN A 18 3.74 -17.58 -1.99
N PHE A 19 4.66 -16.77 -1.47
CA PHE A 19 5.64 -16.03 -2.27
C PHE A 19 7.10 -16.32 -1.84
N GLY A 20 7.33 -16.98 -0.70
CA GLY A 20 8.66 -17.32 -0.22
C GLY A 20 9.56 -16.13 0.09
N VAL A 21 8.97 -14.96 0.35
CA VAL A 21 9.68 -13.70 0.65
C VAL A 21 9.20 -13.11 1.97
N ASP A 22 10.05 -12.31 2.61
CA ASP A 22 9.67 -11.52 3.79
C ASP A 22 9.43 -10.07 3.38
N GLY A 23 8.20 -9.58 3.53
CA GLY A 23 7.88 -8.17 3.29
C GLY A 23 8.50 -7.26 4.35
N ALA A 24 9.34 -6.31 3.94
CA ALA A 24 10.03 -5.41 4.87
C ALA A 24 9.06 -4.58 5.72
N PHE A 25 7.92 -4.19 5.14
CA PHE A 25 6.85 -3.46 5.82
C PHE A 25 6.28 -4.20 7.06
N LEU A 26 6.36 -5.55 7.10
CA LEU A 26 5.86 -6.35 8.21
C LEU A 26 6.61 -6.10 9.53
N ASN A 27 7.80 -5.52 9.47
CA ASN A 27 8.61 -5.17 10.64
C ASN A 27 8.44 -3.70 11.08
N ASP A 28 7.81 -2.86 10.26
CA ASP A 28 7.66 -1.43 10.56
C ASP A 28 6.51 -1.19 11.55
N LYS A 29 6.87 -0.85 12.79
CA LYS A 29 5.93 -0.66 13.91
C LYS A 29 4.99 0.54 13.75
N ARG A 30 5.26 1.45 12.80
CA ARG A 30 4.40 2.60 12.50
C ARG A 30 3.12 2.20 11.76
N LEU A 31 3.15 1.06 11.07
CA LEU A 31 2.02 0.57 10.27
C LEU A 31 0.93 -0.06 11.15
N GLY A 32 -0.29 0.41 10.99
CA GLY A 32 -1.49 -0.16 11.59
C GLY A 32 -2.08 -1.31 10.75
N PRO A 33 -3.16 -1.94 11.23
CA PRO A 33 -3.84 -3.01 10.50
C PRO A 33 -4.28 -2.62 9.08
N ALA A 34 -4.75 -1.38 8.91
CA ALA A 34 -5.27 -0.90 7.64
C ALA A 34 -4.14 -0.70 6.62
N GLU A 35 -3.02 -0.11 7.04
CA GLU A 35 -1.81 0.03 6.23
C GLU A 35 -1.24 -1.33 5.81
N LEU A 36 -1.14 -2.27 6.76
CA LEU A 36 -0.65 -3.63 6.49
C LEU A 36 -1.54 -4.36 5.47
N GLY A 37 -2.86 -4.23 5.61
CA GLY A 37 -3.81 -4.86 4.70
C GLY A 37 -3.78 -4.27 3.29
N LEU A 38 -3.62 -2.94 3.17
CA LEU A 38 -3.50 -2.28 1.88
C LEU A 38 -2.18 -2.67 1.18
N LEU A 39 -1.06 -2.66 1.89
CA LEU A 39 0.25 -3.07 1.34
C LEU A 39 0.26 -4.53 0.91
N TYR A 40 -0.33 -5.44 1.70
CA TYR A 40 -0.46 -6.83 1.30
C TYR A 40 -1.26 -6.99 0.00
N ASN A 41 -2.39 -6.30 -0.13
CA ASN A 41 -3.21 -6.37 -1.34
C ASN A 41 -2.47 -5.80 -2.56
N ALA A 42 -1.87 -4.63 -2.41
CA ALA A 42 -1.19 -3.95 -3.51
C ALA A 42 0.08 -4.70 -3.94
N LEU A 43 0.95 -5.10 -3.01
CA LEU A 43 2.26 -5.67 -3.37
C LEU A 43 2.20 -7.14 -3.79
N TYR A 44 1.24 -7.91 -3.25
CA TYR A 44 1.25 -9.37 -3.40
C TYR A 44 0.03 -9.90 -4.15
N LEU A 45 -1.17 -9.43 -3.82
CA LEU A 45 -2.39 -10.00 -4.43
C LEU A 45 -2.70 -9.40 -5.81
N ARG A 46 -2.49 -8.09 -5.99
CA ARG A 46 -2.82 -7.37 -7.22
C ARG A 46 -1.77 -6.32 -7.57
N PRO A 47 -0.51 -6.72 -7.83
CA PRO A 47 0.58 -5.80 -8.16
C PRO A 47 0.31 -5.07 -9.47
N GLN A 48 0.43 -3.74 -9.41
CA GLN A 48 0.30 -2.82 -10.54
C GLN A 48 1.31 -1.70 -10.38
N ALA A 49 1.65 -1.03 -11.49
CA ALA A 49 2.55 0.12 -11.44
C ALA A 49 1.92 1.28 -10.65
N ASN A 50 0.64 1.56 -10.91
CA ASN A 50 -0.08 2.71 -10.39
C ASN A 50 -1.50 2.29 -9.98
N TYR A 51 -2.05 2.90 -8.92
CA TYR A 51 -3.39 2.63 -8.42
C TYR A 51 -4.20 3.92 -8.30
N SER A 52 -5.50 3.85 -8.60
CA SER A 52 -6.46 4.85 -8.11
C SER A 52 -6.95 4.49 -6.71
N VAL A 53 -7.42 5.51 -5.99
CA VAL A 53 -8.05 5.33 -4.67
C VAL A 53 -9.25 4.38 -4.76
N ASN A 54 -10.06 4.49 -5.82
CA ASN A 54 -11.25 3.65 -6.00
C ASN A 54 -10.92 2.17 -6.25
N GLU A 55 -9.82 1.88 -6.95
CA GLU A 55 -9.37 0.50 -7.15
C GLU A 55 -8.93 -0.13 -5.83
N LEU A 56 -8.15 0.60 -5.04
CA LEU A 56 -7.66 0.12 -3.75
C LEU A 56 -8.79 -0.04 -2.72
N SER A 57 -9.76 0.88 -2.73
CA SER A 57 -10.89 0.83 -1.80
C SER A 57 -11.74 -0.43 -2.01
N GLN A 58 -11.85 -0.91 -3.26
CA GLN A 58 -12.52 -2.17 -3.58
C GLN A 58 -11.79 -3.40 -3.03
N TYR A 59 -10.47 -3.33 -2.88
CA TYR A 59 -9.67 -4.47 -2.41
C TYR A 59 -9.65 -4.58 -0.90
N THR A 60 -9.72 -3.45 -0.20
CA THR A 60 -9.68 -3.41 1.26
C THR A 60 -11.07 -3.38 1.89
N GLY A 61 -12.12 -3.09 1.11
CA GLY A 61 -13.48 -2.90 1.62
C GLY A 61 -13.70 -1.55 2.33
N ASN A 62 -12.73 -0.64 2.22
CA ASN A 62 -12.80 0.70 2.79
C ASN A 62 -13.57 1.64 1.84
N THR A 63 -13.99 2.79 2.36
CA THR A 63 -14.42 3.91 1.53
C THR A 63 -13.23 4.55 0.80
N ALA A 64 -13.50 5.32 -0.26
CA ALA A 64 -12.46 6.06 -0.97
C ALA A 64 -11.74 7.06 -0.04
N THR A 65 -12.47 7.72 0.87
CA THR A 65 -11.90 8.66 1.84
C THR A 65 -10.90 7.98 2.77
N GLU A 66 -11.31 6.87 3.41
CA GLU A 66 -10.43 6.10 4.30
C GLU A 66 -9.21 5.55 3.56
N THR A 67 -9.41 5.08 2.32
CA THR A 67 -8.31 4.60 1.48
C THR A 67 -7.30 5.72 1.19
N ASN A 68 -7.79 6.93 0.90
CA ASN A 68 -6.92 8.07 0.68
C ASN A 68 -6.15 8.48 1.95
N GLU A 69 -6.77 8.42 3.13
CA GLU A 69 -6.09 8.65 4.41
C GLU A 69 -4.97 7.63 4.66
N ILE A 70 -5.25 6.34 4.43
CA ILE A 70 -4.25 5.27 4.55
C ILE A 70 -3.09 5.50 3.58
N LEU A 71 -3.37 5.89 2.34
CA LEU A 71 -2.34 6.18 1.33
C LEU A 71 -1.46 7.36 1.72
N ASN A 72 -2.03 8.41 2.31
CA ASN A 72 -1.26 9.52 2.86
C ASN A 72 -0.36 9.07 4.02
N ASN A 73 -0.86 8.23 4.94
CA ASN A 73 -0.03 7.65 6.00
C ASN A 73 1.14 6.84 5.43
N LEU A 74 0.86 5.98 4.45
CA LEU A 74 1.88 5.19 3.76
C LEU A 74 2.92 6.08 3.08
N ASN A 75 2.54 7.24 2.55
CA ASN A 75 3.47 8.18 1.92
C ASN A 75 4.43 8.80 2.93
N LEU A 76 3.91 9.15 4.11
CA LEU A 76 4.71 9.64 5.24
C LEU A 76 5.72 8.58 5.70
N PHE A 77 5.35 7.31 5.63
CA PHE A 77 6.22 6.20 6.04
C PHE A 77 7.14 5.69 4.94
N GLY A 78 6.98 6.15 3.70
CA GLY A 78 7.83 5.80 2.56
C GLY A 78 7.42 4.52 1.83
N TYR A 79 6.12 4.17 1.83
CA TYR A 79 5.57 3.01 1.12
C TYR A 79 4.63 3.37 -0.03
N SER A 80 4.30 4.65 -0.19
CA SER A 80 3.53 5.13 -1.33
C SER A 80 4.04 6.47 -1.85
N GLU A 81 3.78 6.76 -3.11
CA GLU A 81 4.07 8.04 -3.75
C GLU A 81 2.93 8.44 -4.68
N ILE A 82 2.66 9.75 -4.76
CA ILE A 82 1.69 10.31 -5.69
C ILE A 82 2.39 10.48 -7.03
N THR A 83 1.80 9.92 -8.09
CA THR A 83 2.18 10.19 -9.47
C THR A 83 1.01 10.82 -10.21
N HIS A 84 1.33 11.70 -11.16
CA HIS A 84 0.34 12.33 -12.02
C HIS A 84 0.48 11.70 -13.41
N CYS A 85 -0.55 10.96 -13.82
CA CYS A 85 -0.60 10.37 -15.15
C CYS A 85 -1.40 11.29 -16.07
N LYS A 86 -0.80 11.69 -17.19
CA LYS A 86 -1.53 12.34 -18.27
C LYS A 86 -2.12 11.25 -19.15
N ASP A 87 -3.43 11.06 -19.06
CA ASP A 87 -4.16 10.25 -20.04
C ASP A 87 -4.20 11.04 -21.36
N PRO A 88 -3.66 10.51 -22.47
CA PRO A 88 -3.66 11.23 -23.75
C PRO A 88 -5.07 11.53 -24.27
N ASN A 89 -6.11 10.87 -23.74
CA ASN A 89 -7.50 11.09 -24.10
C ASN A 89 -8.27 11.98 -23.11
N LYS A 90 -7.64 12.43 -22.01
CA LYS A 90 -8.24 13.34 -21.04
C LYS A 90 -7.44 14.62 -20.94
N THR A 91 -8.14 15.74 -20.81
CA THR A 91 -7.52 17.06 -20.59
C THR A 91 -6.93 17.20 -19.20
N GLU A 92 -7.46 16.46 -18.21
CA GLU A 92 -7.04 16.52 -16.81
C GLU A 92 -6.06 15.40 -16.48
N SER A 93 -5.05 15.74 -15.66
CA SER A 93 -4.11 14.74 -15.13
C SER A 93 -4.78 13.95 -14.01
N GLU A 94 -4.69 12.63 -14.07
CA GLU A 94 -5.24 11.76 -13.03
C GLU A 94 -4.20 11.51 -11.95
N GLN A 95 -4.56 11.77 -10.70
CA GLN A 95 -3.73 11.42 -9.55
C GLN A 95 -3.80 9.90 -9.33
N LYS A 96 -2.63 9.25 -9.38
CA LYS A 96 -2.47 7.83 -9.07
C LYS A 96 -1.44 7.66 -7.95
N TRP A 97 -1.44 6.47 -7.36
CA TRP A 97 -0.57 6.10 -6.27
C TRP A 97 0.33 4.96 -6.70
N VAL A 98 1.64 5.13 -6.53
CA VAL A 98 2.61 4.04 -6.63
C VAL A 98 2.78 3.47 -5.23
N ILE A 99 2.79 2.14 -5.09
CA ILE A 99 2.97 1.45 -3.80
C ILE A 99 4.18 0.53 -3.90
N GLN A 100 5.07 0.60 -2.92
CA GLN A 100 6.31 -0.18 -2.87
C GLN A 100 6.62 -0.62 -1.44
N ASP A 101 7.36 -1.73 -1.28
CA ASP A 101 7.76 -2.25 0.03
C ASP A 101 8.76 -1.33 0.74
N LYS A 102 9.50 -0.51 0.00
CA LYS A 102 10.26 0.61 0.56
C LYS A 102 10.65 1.57 -0.56
N ILE A 103 10.22 2.82 -0.47
CA ILE A 103 10.67 3.88 -1.37
C ILE A 103 11.93 4.48 -0.75
N GLU A 104 13.08 4.25 -1.37
CA GLU A 104 14.29 5.01 -1.05
C GLU A 104 14.11 6.45 -1.54
N LYS A 105 13.64 7.33 -0.65
CA LYS A 105 13.67 8.77 -0.93
C LYS A 105 15.14 9.20 -0.90
N SER A 106 15.72 9.41 -2.08
CA SER A 106 17.03 10.04 -2.21
C SER A 106 16.91 11.45 -1.61
N ILE A 107 17.62 11.71 -0.52
CA ILE A 107 17.74 13.07 0.04
C ILE A 107 18.70 13.79 -0.90
N VAL A 108 18.14 14.65 -1.78
CA VAL A 108 18.92 15.59 -2.59
C VAL A 108 19.22 16.83 -1.75
#